data_AF-A0A951PDE2-F1
#
_entry.id   AF-A0A951PDE2-F1
#
_cell.length_a   1.000
_cell.length_b   1.000
_cell.length_c   1.000
_cell.angle_alpha   90.00
_cell.angle_beta   90.00
_cell.angle_gamma   90.00
#
_symmetry.space_group_name_H-M   'P 1'
#
loop_
_entity.id
_entity.type
_entity.pdbx_description
1 polymer ?
#
loop_
_entity_poly.entity_id
_entity_poly.type
_entity_poly.pdbx_seq_one_letter_code
_entity_poly.pdbx_strand_id
1 'polypeptide(L)'
;MNQPPIPEFLSREEVAEVDAALLNSQDKFLTRITLYSLRVLKQIAASEQESSAPQSTPQPVRSITDQQIAAWIEQDEALKQTVTTDATFEQFFIRLVLSSLKPLRQIATELEQPIEALTNRQVVSWFEARAKQRLDASQAPS
;
A
#
# COMPACT_ATOMS: atom_id res chain seq x y z
N MET A 1 -32.92 -0.86 -0.45
CA MET A 1 -31.84 -0.56 0.50
C MET A 1 -30.63 -0.13 -0.33
N ASN A 2 -30.44 1.18 -0.52
CA ASN A 2 -29.22 1.71 -1.15
C ASN A 2 -28.19 1.88 -0.05
N GLN A 3 -27.31 0.89 0.13
CA GLN A 3 -26.06 1.12 0.84
C GLN A 3 -25.30 2.20 0.07
N PRO A 4 -24.82 3.27 0.72
CA PRO A 4 -23.86 4.16 0.09
C PRO A 4 -22.67 3.29 -0.38
N PRO A 5 -22.11 3.55 -1.57
CA PRO A 5 -20.96 2.78 -2.05
C PRO A 5 -19.85 2.92 -1.01
N ILE A 6 -19.54 1.84 -0.30
CA ILE A 6 -18.35 1.79 0.55
C ILE A 6 -17.19 2.02 -0.40
N PRO A 7 -16.35 3.05 -0.20
CA PRO A 7 -15.16 3.22 -1.00
C PRO A 7 -14.34 1.95 -0.89
N GLU A 8 -14.26 1.21 -1.99
CA GLU A 8 -13.49 -0.02 -2.09
C GLU A 8 -12.01 0.38 -1.90
N PHE A 9 -11.47 0.15 -0.70
CA PHE A 9 -10.05 0.38 -0.39
C PHE A 9 -9.16 -0.30 -1.44
N LEU A 10 -9.61 -1.48 -1.87
CA LEU A 10 -9.17 -2.22 -3.03
C LEU A 10 -10.40 -2.55 -3.89
N SER A 11 -10.25 -2.47 -5.21
CA SER A 11 -11.21 -2.98 -6.18
C SER A 11 -11.48 -4.47 -5.99
N ARG A 12 -12.63 -4.94 -6.47
CA ARG A 12 -12.98 -6.38 -6.41
C ARG A 12 -11.94 -7.26 -7.09
N GLU A 13 -11.35 -6.77 -8.18
CA GLU A 13 -10.31 -7.48 -8.91
C GLU A 13 -9.06 -7.65 -8.03
N GLU A 14 -8.63 -6.61 -7.33
CA GLU A 14 -7.51 -6.66 -6.38
C GLU A 14 -7.80 -7.60 -5.20
N VAL A 15 -9.02 -7.54 -4.65
CA VAL A 15 -9.42 -8.44 -3.56
C VAL A 15 -9.42 -9.89 -4.02
N ALA A 16 -9.99 -10.16 -5.21
CA ALA A 16 -10.02 -11.49 -5.80
C ALA A 16 -8.61 -12.02 -6.09
N GLU A 17 -7.69 -11.17 -6.54
CA GLU A 17 -6.28 -11.55 -6.77
C GLU A 17 -5.59 -11.97 -5.46
N VAL A 18 -5.79 -11.21 -4.37
CA VAL A 18 -5.27 -11.59 -3.04
C VAL A 18 -5.94 -12.84 -2.49
N ASP A 19 -7.23 -13.05 -2.75
CA ASP A 19 -7.94 -14.23 -2.25
C ASP A 19 -7.60 -15.51 -3.01
N ALA A 20 -7.30 -15.41 -4.30
CA ALA A 20 -6.80 -16.51 -5.13
C ALA A 20 -5.36 -16.90 -4.75
N ALA A 21 -4.58 -15.97 -4.19
CA ALA A 21 -3.21 -16.22 -3.78
C ALA A 21 -3.12 -17.29 -2.67
N LEU A 22 -2.07 -18.12 -2.73
CA LEU A 22 -1.78 -19.19 -1.75
C LEU A 22 -1.17 -18.61 -0.46
N LEU A 23 -1.96 -17.78 0.22
CA LEU A 23 -1.59 -17.03 1.42
C LEU A 23 -2.48 -17.42 2.60
N ASN A 24 -1.91 -17.45 3.80
CA ASN A 24 -2.71 -17.54 5.02
C ASN A 24 -3.42 -16.20 5.30
N SER A 25 -4.35 -16.18 6.25
CA SER A 25 -5.15 -14.98 6.58
C SER A 25 -4.30 -13.77 6.95
N GLN A 26 -3.17 -13.98 7.65
CA GLN A 26 -2.28 -12.89 8.05
C GLN A 26 -1.56 -12.29 6.84
N ASP A 27 -1.01 -13.11 5.95
CA ASP A 27 -0.35 -12.62 4.73
C ASP A 27 -1.34 -11.96 3.78
N LYS A 28 -2.56 -12.50 3.65
CA LYS A 28 -3.63 -11.88 2.86
C LYS A 28 -3.96 -10.49 3.39
N PHE A 29 -4.06 -10.34 4.71
CA PHE A 29 -4.26 -9.03 5.34
C PHE A 29 -3.11 -8.08 5.03
N LEU A 30 -1.85 -8.49 5.28
CA LEU A 30 -0.67 -7.66 5.00
C LEU A 30 -0.54 -7.29 3.53
N THR A 31 -0.91 -8.18 2.61
CA THR A 31 -0.91 -7.93 1.17
C THR A 31 -1.91 -6.83 0.84
N ARG A 32 -3.15 -6.91 1.36
CA ARG A 32 -4.17 -5.86 1.15
C ARG A 32 -3.71 -4.50 1.68
N ILE A 33 -3.14 -4.48 2.88
CA ILE A 33 -2.59 -3.25 3.48
C ILE A 33 -1.47 -2.69 2.62
N THR A 34 -0.58 -3.53 2.11
CA THR A 34 0.55 -3.12 1.27
C THR A 34 0.07 -2.54 -0.07
N LEU A 35 -0.91 -3.19 -0.72
CA LEU A 35 -1.53 -2.72 -1.96
C LEU A 35 -2.21 -1.37 -1.76
N TYR A 36 -3.01 -1.24 -0.71
CA TYR A 36 -3.67 0.01 -0.40
C TYR A 36 -2.66 1.12 -0.09
N SER A 37 -1.63 0.83 0.71
CA SER A 37 -0.56 1.78 1.02
C SER A 37 0.18 2.21 -0.24
N LEU A 38 0.46 1.29 -1.16
CA LEU A 38 1.09 1.61 -2.45
C LEU A 38 0.25 2.61 -3.26
N ARG A 39 -1.08 2.43 -3.29
CA ARG A 39 -2.00 3.37 -3.96
C ARG A 39 -1.95 4.77 -3.34
N VAL A 40 -2.06 4.85 -2.02
CA VAL A 40 -2.00 6.12 -1.27
C VAL A 40 -0.65 6.81 -1.52
N LEU A 41 0.45 6.08 -1.39
CA LEU A 41 1.78 6.63 -1.62
C LEU A 41 1.96 7.15 -3.05
N LYS A 42 1.45 6.46 -4.07
CA LYS A 42 1.48 6.95 -5.45
C LYS A 42 0.66 8.23 -5.64
N GLN A 43 -0.49 8.34 -4.98
CA GLN A 43 -1.31 9.56 -5.03
C GLN A 43 -0.59 10.74 -4.39
N ILE A 44 0.02 10.55 -3.21
CA ILE A 44 0.81 11.58 -2.53
C ILE A 44 1.99 12.04 -3.41
N ALA A 45 2.72 11.10 -4.02
CA ALA A 45 3.83 11.44 -4.93
C ALA A 45 3.38 12.23 -6.17
N ALA A 46 2.15 11.99 -6.64
CA ALA A 46 1.57 12.69 -7.79
C ALA A 46 1.01 14.08 -7.43
N SER A 47 0.42 14.26 -6.24
CA SER A 47 -0.23 15.52 -5.84
C SER A 47 0.75 16.69 -5.67
N GLU A 48 2.02 16.44 -5.38
CA GLU A 48 3.03 17.50 -5.25
C GLU A 48 3.48 18.11 -6.58
N GLN A 49 3.08 17.52 -7.72
CA GLN A 49 3.37 18.05 -9.04
C GLN A 49 2.62 19.35 -9.34
N GLU A 50 1.51 19.63 -8.66
CA GLU A 50 0.63 20.75 -8.99
C GLU A 50 1.08 22.09 -8.38
N SER A 51 1.90 22.06 -7.33
CA SER A 51 2.38 23.25 -6.60
C SER A 51 3.82 23.66 -6.91
N SER A 52 4.59 22.82 -7.60
CA SER A 52 6.01 23.06 -7.89
C SER A 52 6.21 23.40 -9.36
N ALA A 53 7.14 24.33 -9.62
CA ALA A 53 7.50 24.85 -10.94
C ALA A 53 7.57 23.79 -12.06
N PRO A 54 7.36 24.15 -13.35
CA PRO A 54 7.24 23.24 -14.50
C PRO A 54 8.46 22.35 -14.82
N GLN A 55 9.45 22.27 -13.93
CA GLN A 55 10.68 21.49 -14.06
C GLN A 55 10.98 20.61 -12.82
N SER A 56 10.05 20.48 -11.87
CA SER A 56 10.25 19.60 -10.70
C SER A 56 9.97 18.14 -11.05
N THR A 57 10.99 17.28 -10.92
CA THR A 57 10.84 15.83 -10.98
C THR A 57 9.85 15.37 -9.89
N PRO A 58 8.90 14.46 -10.19
CA PRO A 58 8.03 13.89 -9.16
C PRO A 58 8.84 13.36 -7.98
N GLN A 59 8.39 13.67 -6.76
CA GLN A 59 9.02 13.15 -5.55
C GLN A 59 8.91 11.62 -5.56
N PRO A 60 10.00 10.88 -5.28
CA PRO A 60 9.91 9.44 -5.23
C PRO A 60 9.15 8.98 -3.97
N VAL A 61 8.33 7.94 -4.09
CA VAL A 61 7.52 7.32 -3.04
C VAL A 61 8.34 6.96 -1.80
N ARG A 62 9.60 6.54 -2.00
CA ARG A 62 10.50 6.22 -0.89
C ARG A 62 10.83 7.41 0.03
N SER A 63 10.58 8.64 -0.43
CA SER A 63 10.84 9.89 0.28
C SER A 63 9.60 10.49 0.93
N ILE A 64 8.43 9.84 0.81
CA ILE A 64 7.20 10.31 1.44
C ILE A 64 7.35 10.31 2.97
N THR A 65 6.93 11.40 3.58
CA THR A 65 7.02 11.67 5.02
C THR A 65 5.68 11.50 5.72
N ASP A 66 5.73 11.34 7.04
CA ASP A 66 4.58 11.31 7.95
C ASP A 66 3.68 12.54 7.76
N GLN A 67 4.28 13.72 7.57
CA GLN A 67 3.55 14.97 7.35
C GLN A 67 2.79 14.98 6.03
N GLN A 68 3.37 14.45 4.96
CA GLN A 68 2.71 14.34 3.66
C GLN A 68 1.53 13.37 3.72
N ILE A 69 1.66 12.27 4.47
CA ILE A 69 0.56 11.32 4.70
C ILE A 69 -0.55 11.98 5.52
N ALA A 70 -0.21 12.69 6.60
CA ALA A 70 -1.18 13.41 7.42
C ALA A 70 -1.96 14.45 6.58
N ALA A 71 -1.25 15.26 5.80
CA ALA A 71 -1.87 16.24 4.90
C ALA A 71 -2.79 15.59 3.87
N TRP A 72 -2.41 14.43 3.33
CA TRP A 72 -3.26 13.68 2.41
C TRP A 72 -4.53 13.15 3.08
N ILE A 73 -4.45 12.61 4.31
CA ILE A 73 -5.64 12.19 5.10
C ILE A 73 -6.59 13.37 5.31
N GLU A 74 -6.06 14.56 5.58
CA GLU A 74 -6.85 15.77 5.75
C GLU A 74 -7.52 16.24 4.45
N GLN A 75 -6.95 15.93 3.29
CA GLN A 75 -7.49 16.37 1.99
C GLN A 75 -8.38 15.31 1.33
N ASP A 76 -8.22 14.03 1.66
CA ASP A 76 -8.96 12.93 1.03
C ASP A 76 -10.39 12.82 1.59
N GLU A 77 -11.35 13.38 0.87
CA GLU A 77 -12.77 13.33 1.24
C GLU A 77 -13.35 11.91 1.24
N ALA A 78 -12.85 11.02 0.38
CA ALA A 78 -13.35 9.65 0.30
C ALA A 78 -13.03 8.86 1.57
N LEU A 79 -11.81 9.02 2.11
CA LEU A 79 -11.40 8.43 3.37
C LEU A 79 -12.25 8.96 4.54
N LYS A 80 -12.46 10.28 4.60
CA LYS A 80 -13.28 10.93 5.63
C LYS A 80 -14.75 10.52 5.61
N GLN A 81 -15.29 10.22 4.43
CA GLN A 81 -16.65 9.69 4.29
C GLN A 81 -16.77 8.22 4.71
N THR A 82 -15.65 7.49 4.72
CA THR A 82 -15.62 6.04 5.00
C THR A 82 -15.36 5.73 6.46
N VAL A 83 -14.46 6.48 7.10
CA VAL A 83 -13.96 6.20 8.45
C VAL A 83 -13.95 7.50 9.25
N THR A 84 -14.30 7.41 10.54
CA THR A 84 -14.10 8.52 11.47
C THR A 84 -12.60 8.78 11.63
N THR A 85 -12.14 9.91 11.10
CA THR A 85 -10.75 10.35 11.22
C THR A 85 -10.58 11.17 12.50
N ASP A 86 -10.10 10.53 13.56
CA ASP A 86 -9.59 11.21 14.76
C ASP A 86 -8.05 11.14 14.81
N ALA A 87 -7.45 11.86 15.76
CA ALA A 87 -5.99 11.90 15.91
C ALA A 87 -5.38 10.51 16.19
N THR A 88 -6.14 9.58 16.78
CA THR A 88 -5.67 8.20 17.03
C THR A 88 -5.62 7.41 15.72
N PHE A 89 -6.68 7.52 14.92
CA PHE A 89 -6.77 6.92 13.61
C PHE A 89 -5.68 7.45 12.68
N GLU A 90 -5.46 8.76 12.62
CA GLU A 90 -4.43 9.37 11.79
C GLU A 90 -3.04 8.80 12.11
N GLN A 91 -2.68 8.78 13.40
CA GLN A 91 -1.39 8.23 13.84
C GLN A 91 -1.26 6.73 13.52
N PHE A 92 -2.33 5.97 13.71
CA PHE A 92 -2.37 4.56 13.35
C PHE A 92 -2.18 4.37 11.84
N PHE A 93 -2.89 5.13 11.02
CA PHE A 93 -2.86 5.06 9.57
C PHE A 93 -1.51 5.46 9.00
N ILE A 94 -0.90 6.54 9.50
CA ILE A 94 0.45 6.96 9.12
C ILE A 94 1.44 5.83 9.36
N ARG A 95 1.43 5.23 10.56
CA ARG A 95 2.29 4.07 10.88
C ARG A 95 2.03 2.89 9.97
N LEU A 96 0.77 2.62 9.65
CA LEU A 96 0.36 1.54 8.77
C LEU A 96 0.94 1.73 7.36
N VAL A 97 0.76 2.91 6.77
CA VAL A 97 1.28 3.24 5.42
C VAL A 97 2.81 3.19 5.39
N LEU A 98 3.47 3.78 6.40
CA LEU A 98 4.94 3.76 6.48
C LEU A 98 5.48 2.35 6.68
N SER A 99 4.78 1.48 7.42
CA SER A 99 5.19 0.09 7.61
C SER A 99 5.23 -0.68 6.28
N SER A 100 4.35 -0.33 5.34
CA SER A 100 4.30 -0.90 3.99
C SER A 100 5.48 -0.47 3.10
N LEU A 101 6.20 0.63 3.42
CA LEU A 101 7.40 1.00 2.65
C LEU A 101 8.49 -0.07 2.71
N LYS A 102 8.57 -0.85 3.81
CA LYS A 102 9.56 -1.91 3.93
C LYS A 102 9.36 -3.02 2.87
N PRO A 103 8.21 -3.72 2.78
CA PRO A 103 7.99 -4.71 1.73
C PRO A 103 8.04 -4.07 0.33
N LEU A 104 7.48 -2.87 0.13
CA LEU A 104 7.54 -2.19 -1.17
C LEU A 104 8.97 -1.92 -1.65
N ARG A 105 9.87 -1.49 -0.75
CA ARG A 105 11.30 -1.32 -1.08
C ARG A 105 11.98 -2.64 -1.42
N GLN A 106 11.61 -3.74 -0.77
CA GLN A 106 12.16 -5.07 -1.06
C GLN A 106 11.74 -5.51 -2.46
N ILE A 107 10.44 -5.42 -2.77
CA ILE A 107 9.90 -5.76 -4.09
C ILE A 107 10.56 -4.89 -5.18
N ALA A 108 10.66 -3.58 -4.97
CA ALA A 108 11.29 -2.65 -5.89
C ALA A 108 12.76 -2.99 -6.16
N THR A 109 13.51 -3.33 -5.10
CA THR A 109 14.92 -3.75 -5.21
C THR A 109 15.05 -5.06 -5.98
N GLU A 110 14.23 -6.08 -5.66
CA GLU A 110 14.28 -7.40 -6.30
C GLU A 110 13.90 -7.35 -7.79
N LEU A 111 13.02 -6.43 -8.16
CA LEU A 111 12.56 -6.23 -9.54
C LEU A 111 13.32 -5.13 -10.28
N GLU A 112 14.34 -4.54 -9.66
CA GLU A 112 15.17 -3.46 -10.20
C GLU A 112 14.34 -2.28 -10.79
N GLN A 113 13.24 -1.93 -10.13
CA GLN A 113 12.32 -0.89 -10.59
C GLN A 113 11.90 0.06 -9.45
N PRO A 114 11.49 1.29 -9.76
CA PRO A 114 10.97 2.23 -8.76
C PRO A 114 9.68 1.71 -8.09
N ILE A 115 9.41 2.12 -6.84
CA ILE A 115 8.21 1.70 -6.08
C ILE A 115 6.93 2.11 -6.83
N GLU A 116 6.98 3.24 -7.51
CA GLU A 116 5.97 3.87 -8.34
C GLU A 116 5.56 2.98 -9.52
N ALA A 117 6.49 2.16 -10.03
CA ALA A 117 6.24 1.23 -11.12
C ALA A 117 5.70 -0.13 -10.64
N LEU A 118 5.66 -0.40 -9.33
CA LEU A 118 5.13 -1.66 -8.81
C LEU A 118 3.66 -1.83 -9.19
N THR A 119 3.34 -3.01 -9.72
CA THR A 119 1.97 -3.43 -10.02
C THR A 119 1.39 -4.25 -8.88
N ASN A 120 0.07 -4.32 -8.80
CA ASN A 120 -0.63 -5.10 -7.77
C ASN A 120 -0.20 -6.57 -7.82
N ARG A 121 -0.17 -7.14 -9.02
CA ARG A 121 0.28 -8.51 -9.26
C ARG A 121 1.68 -8.77 -8.74
N GLN A 122 2.62 -7.85 -8.97
CA GLN A 122 4.00 -8.00 -8.45
C GLN A 122 4.03 -8.02 -6.93
N VAL A 123 3.22 -7.19 -6.26
CA VAL A 123 3.09 -7.20 -4.80
C VAL A 123 2.52 -8.53 -4.32
N VAL A 124 1.42 -9.00 -4.90
CA VAL A 124 0.77 -10.27 -4.53
C VAL A 124 1.74 -11.44 -4.72
N SER A 125 2.36 -11.55 -5.90
CA SER A 125 3.31 -12.63 -6.21
C SER A 125 4.53 -12.64 -5.29
N TRP A 126 5.02 -11.47 -4.85
CA TRP A 126 6.11 -11.40 -3.88
C TRP A 126 5.70 -11.94 -2.50
N PHE A 127 4.49 -11.60 -2.02
CA PHE A 127 3.97 -12.16 -0.77
C PHE A 127 3.81 -13.68 -0.85
N GLU A 128 3.35 -14.22 -1.98
CA GLU A 128 3.25 -15.67 -2.20
C GLU A 128 4.62 -16.35 -2.17
N ALA A 129 5.60 -15.80 -2.89
CA ALA A 129 6.95 -16.32 -2.90
C ALA A 129 7.55 -16.34 -1.48
N ARG A 130 7.32 -15.28 -0.70
CA ARG A 130 7.82 -15.18 0.67
C ARG A 130 7.09 -16.10 1.64
N ALA A 131 5.79 -16.31 1.46
CA ALA A 131 5.03 -17.29 2.23
C ALA A 131 5.53 -18.72 1.98
N LYS A 132 5.79 -19.06 0.73
CA LYS A 132 6.39 -20.34 0.35
C LYS A 132 7.78 -20.53 0.95
N GLN A 133 8.66 -19.53 0.86
CA GLN A 133 10.00 -19.59 1.46
C GLN A 133 9.98 -19.85 2.96
N ARG A 134 9.05 -19.23 3.70
CA ARG A 134 8.91 -19.48 5.16
C ARG A 134 8.42 -20.89 5.45
N LEU A 135 7.53 -21.43 4.60
CA LEU A 135 7.07 -22.80 4.71
C LEU A 135 8.24 -23.77 4.47
N ASP A 136 8.99 -23.59 3.39
CA ASP A 136 10.14 -24.44 3.04
C ASP A 136 11.22 -24.38 4.12
N ALA A 137 11.52 -23.19 4.65
CA ALA A 137 12.49 -23.00 5.73
C ALA A 137 12.05 -23.64 7.05
N SER A 138 10.74 -23.72 7.32
CA SER A 138 10.20 -24.41 8.50
C SER A 138 10.25 -25.94 8.40
N GLN A 139 10.48 -26.48 7.20
CA GLN A 139 10.50 -27.92 6.92
C GLN A 139 11.92 -28.48 6.67
N ALA A 140 12.95 -27.62 6.59
CA ALA A 140 14.32 -28.06 6.44
C ALA A 140 14.84 -28.73 7.73
N PRO A 141 15.41 -29.95 7.67
CA PRO A 141 16.00 -30.59 8.84
C PRO A 141 17.27 -29.85 9.28
N SER A 142 17.38 -29.59 10.59
CA SER A 142 18.56 -29.04 11.25
C SER A 142 19.81 -29.91 11.13
#